data_AF-A0A1V2ETH7-F1
#
_entry.id   AF-A0A1V2ETH7-F1
#
_cell.length_a   1.000
_cell.length_b   1.000
_cell.length_c   1.000
_cell.angle_alpha   90.00
_cell.angle_beta   90.00
_cell.angle_gamma   90.00
#
_symmetry.space_group_name_H-M   'P 1'
#
loop_
_entity.id
_entity.type
_entity.pdbx_description
1 polymer ?
#
loop_
_entity_poly.entity_id
_entity_poly.type
_entity_poly.pdbx_seq_one_letter_code
_entity_poly.pdbx_strand_id
1 'polypeptide(L)'
;MKESSPGRSGASPLMAAAIVAGVLGASALLGRRNAPEPGHPSIDRWYHRLRKPAYTPPDAVFGLIWPVLETGMAVGGYRLLRRMPSPERNAALTLWLGTSAMIGGWTELFFRRHALGPSTVAAAAMSGAGVAYVATAARLDRPAALAGLPLTAWLGFATVLANGVRRRNRGADQGSGGIALPRKLSPES
;
A
#
# COMPACT_ATOMS: atom_id res chain seq x y z
N MET A 1 38.75 -35.31 9.70
CA MET A 1 37.28 -35.28 9.58
C MET A 1 36.88 -33.83 9.31
N LYS A 2 36.56 -33.45 8.06
CA LYS A 2 36.15 -32.07 7.72
C LYS A 2 34.68 -31.92 8.12
N GLU A 3 34.44 -31.11 9.13
CA GLU A 3 33.10 -30.75 9.58
C GLU A 3 32.43 -29.89 8.51
N SER A 4 31.43 -30.45 7.83
CA SER A 4 30.64 -29.77 6.81
C SER A 4 29.85 -28.64 7.49
N SER A 5 30.35 -27.40 7.41
CA SER A 5 29.56 -26.23 7.83
C SER A 5 28.21 -26.27 7.11
N PRO A 6 27.06 -26.24 7.82
CA PRO A 6 25.76 -26.25 7.17
C PRO A 6 25.68 -25.01 6.27
N GLY A 7 25.73 -25.25 4.95
CA GLY A 7 25.65 -24.17 3.96
C GLY A 7 24.39 -23.36 4.22
N ARG A 8 24.54 -22.05 4.44
CA ARG A 8 23.41 -21.13 4.67
C ARG A 8 22.49 -21.15 3.45
N SER A 9 21.44 -21.97 3.52
CA SER A 9 20.40 -22.04 2.51
C SER A 9 19.35 -20.95 2.76
N GLY A 10 18.60 -20.58 1.71
CA GLY A 10 17.45 -19.71 1.86
C GLY A 10 16.36 -20.37 2.72
N ALA A 11 15.28 -19.63 3.00
CA ALA A 11 14.15 -20.17 3.75
C ALA A 11 13.59 -21.43 3.08
N SER A 12 13.06 -22.36 3.89
CA SER A 12 12.30 -23.49 3.36
C SER A 12 11.05 -22.98 2.61
N PRO A 13 10.54 -23.72 1.61
CA PRO A 13 9.34 -23.31 0.88
C PRO A 13 8.15 -22.98 1.79
N LEU A 14 7.90 -23.82 2.80
CA LEU A 14 6.80 -23.62 3.74
C LEU A 14 7.00 -22.37 4.60
N MET A 15 8.22 -22.15 5.10
CA MET A 15 8.52 -20.95 5.89
C MET A 15 8.39 -19.67 5.04
N ALA A 16 8.90 -19.68 3.81
CA ALA A 16 8.76 -18.55 2.89
C ALA A 16 7.28 -18.25 2.58
N ALA A 17 6.48 -19.28 2.29
CA ALA A 17 5.05 -19.13 2.05
C ALA A 17 4.31 -18.59 3.28
N ALA A 18 4.61 -19.10 4.48
CA ALA A 18 4.00 -18.64 5.73
C ALA A 18 4.32 -17.17 6.04
N ILE A 19 5.59 -16.75 5.88
CA ILE A 19 6.00 -15.35 6.07
C ILE A 19 5.26 -14.43 5.10
N VAL A 20 5.23 -14.80 3.82
CA VAL A 20 4.54 -14.02 2.78
C VAL A 20 3.04 -13.92 3.06
N ALA A 21 2.39 -15.05 3.38
CA ALA A 21 0.97 -15.07 3.72
C ALA A 21 0.67 -14.20 4.95
N GLY A 22 1.54 -14.25 5.98
CA GLY A 22 1.40 -13.41 7.17
C GLY A 22 1.52 -11.92 6.87
N VAL A 23 2.55 -11.51 6.14
CA VAL A 23 2.81 -10.09 5.82
C VAL A 23 1.69 -9.52 4.93
N LEU A 24 1.33 -10.22 3.86
CA LEU A 24 0.34 -9.70 2.92
C LEU A 24 -1.09 -9.88 3.44
N GLY A 25 -1.34 -10.92 4.25
CA GLY A 25 -2.59 -11.04 5.00
C GLY A 25 -2.78 -9.87 5.97
N ALA A 26 -1.74 -9.49 6.71
CA ALA A 26 -1.78 -8.32 7.58
C ALA A 26 -1.98 -7.01 6.78
N SER A 27 -1.25 -6.84 5.66
CA SER A 27 -1.43 -5.70 4.74
C SER A 27 -2.88 -5.59 4.26
N ALA A 28 -3.44 -6.69 3.74
CA ALA A 28 -4.80 -6.74 3.23
C ALA A 28 -5.85 -6.43 4.31
N LEU A 29 -5.68 -6.98 5.52
CA LEU A 29 -6.57 -6.70 6.65
C LEU A 29 -6.53 -5.22 7.07
N LEU A 30 -5.34 -4.63 7.14
CA LEU A 30 -5.17 -3.21 7.45
C LEU A 30 -5.77 -2.32 6.36
N GLY A 31 -5.60 -2.68 5.09
CA GLY A 31 -6.21 -1.98 3.96
C GLY A 31 -7.74 -2.01 4.02
N ARG A 32 -8.33 -3.20 4.20
CA ARG A 32 -9.78 -3.39 4.30
C ARG A 32 -10.40 -2.65 5.48
N ARG A 33 -9.73 -2.63 6.64
CA ARG A 33 -10.22 -1.92 7.84
C ARG A 33 -10.45 -0.42 7.59
N ASN A 34 -9.72 0.16 6.66
CA ASN A 34 -9.78 1.60 6.37
C ASN A 34 -10.45 1.91 5.03
N ALA A 35 -10.90 0.89 4.28
CA ALA A 35 -11.45 1.07 2.95
C ALA A 35 -12.84 1.74 2.99
N PRO A 36 -13.17 2.60 2.02
CA PRO A 36 -14.51 3.16 1.81
C PRO A 36 -15.43 2.06 1.26
N GLU A 37 -15.85 1.16 2.14
CA GLU A 37 -16.81 0.08 1.86
C GLU A 37 -18.13 0.35 2.59
N PRO A 38 -19.26 -0.29 2.20
CA PRO A 38 -20.54 -0.14 2.91
C PRO A 38 -20.47 -0.42 4.42
N GLY A 39 -19.51 -1.24 4.85
CA GLY A 39 -19.22 -1.51 6.27
C GLY A 39 -18.64 -0.31 7.05
N HIS A 40 -18.17 0.73 6.35
CA HIS A 40 -17.63 1.98 6.92
C HIS A 40 -18.36 3.21 6.35
N PRO A 41 -19.65 3.38 6.67
CA PRO A 41 -20.51 4.35 5.97
C PRO A 41 -20.11 5.82 6.18
N SER A 42 -19.34 6.14 7.22
CA SER A 42 -18.77 7.49 7.41
C SER A 42 -17.64 7.78 6.43
N ILE A 43 -16.73 6.82 6.24
CA ILE A 43 -15.59 6.90 5.32
C ILE A 43 -16.12 6.95 3.88
N ASP A 44 -17.05 6.06 3.55
CA ASP A 44 -17.72 5.99 2.26
C ASP A 44 -18.35 7.33 1.86
N ARG A 45 -19.24 7.87 2.71
CA ARG A 45 -19.88 9.18 2.46
C ARG A 45 -18.88 10.33 2.33
N TRP A 46 -17.81 10.32 3.13
CA TRP A 46 -16.76 11.33 3.02
C TRP A 46 -16.04 11.22 1.68
N TYR A 47 -15.62 10.02 1.31
CA TYR A 47 -14.87 9.76 0.08
C TYR A 47 -15.68 10.15 -1.16
N HIS A 48 -16.99 9.87 -1.19
CA HIS A 48 -17.87 10.25 -2.30
C HIS A 48 -18.13 11.75 -2.42
N ARG A 49 -17.94 12.55 -1.35
CA ARG A 49 -18.06 14.02 -1.41
C ARG A 49 -16.81 14.73 -1.92
N LEU A 50 -15.67 14.03 -2.00
CA LEU A 50 -14.43 14.65 -2.46
C LEU A 50 -14.50 15.02 -3.94
N ARG A 51 -13.97 16.19 -4.27
CA ARG A 51 -13.72 16.57 -5.66
C ARG A 51 -12.54 15.75 -6.21
N LYS A 52 -12.85 14.74 -7.00
CA LYS A 52 -11.87 13.80 -7.59
C LYS A 52 -11.47 14.23 -9.00
N PRO A 53 -10.21 14.01 -9.44
CA PRO A 53 -9.82 14.21 -10.84
C PRO A 53 -10.56 13.23 -11.77
N ALA A 54 -10.75 13.62 -13.04
CA ALA A 54 -11.44 12.83 -14.05
C ALA A 54 -10.82 11.44 -14.31
N TYR A 55 -9.53 11.28 -14.04
CA TYR A 55 -8.81 9.99 -14.17
C TYR A 55 -8.93 9.09 -12.93
N THR A 56 -9.84 9.39 -11.99
CA THR A 56 -10.05 8.53 -10.82
C THR A 56 -10.76 7.25 -11.27
N PRO A 57 -10.18 6.06 -11.02
CA PRO A 57 -10.81 4.80 -11.38
C PRO A 57 -12.14 4.62 -10.63
N PRO A 58 -13.11 3.88 -11.21
CA PRO A 58 -14.28 3.41 -10.47
C PRO A 58 -13.88 2.57 -9.25
N ASP A 59 -14.71 2.57 -8.20
CA ASP A 59 -14.42 1.86 -6.94
C ASP A 59 -14.20 0.35 -7.14
N ALA A 60 -14.92 -0.26 -8.09
CA ALA A 60 -14.72 -1.67 -8.47
C ALA A 60 -13.29 -1.95 -8.99
N VAL A 61 -12.68 -1.01 -9.73
CA VAL A 61 -11.30 -1.14 -10.22
C VAL A 61 -10.32 -1.08 -9.07
N PHE A 62 -10.55 -0.18 -8.09
CA PHE A 62 -9.77 -0.15 -6.85
C PHE A 62 -9.85 -1.48 -6.10
N GLY A 63 -11.03 -2.08 -5.97
CA GLY A 63 -11.19 -3.38 -5.31
C GLY A 63 -10.48 -4.52 -6.04
N LEU A 64 -10.56 -4.56 -7.37
CA LEU A 64 -10.02 -5.66 -8.17
C LEU A 64 -8.50 -5.63 -8.32
N ILE A 65 -7.88 -4.43 -8.36
CA ILE A 65 -6.45 -4.33 -8.62
C ILE A 65 -5.62 -4.80 -7.42
N TRP A 66 -6.05 -4.54 -6.18
CA TRP A 66 -5.29 -4.89 -4.97
C TRP A 66 -4.90 -6.37 -4.87
N PRO A 67 -5.82 -7.35 -5.06
CA PRO A 67 -5.44 -8.76 -5.10
C PRO A 67 -4.35 -9.09 -6.12
N VAL A 68 -4.35 -8.44 -7.29
CA VAL A 68 -3.32 -8.64 -8.33
C VAL A 68 -1.98 -8.10 -7.86
N LEU A 69 -1.96 -6.91 -7.25
CA LEU A 69 -0.73 -6.28 -6.74
C LEU A 69 -0.15 -7.08 -5.56
N GLU A 70 -0.99 -7.48 -4.62
CA GLU A 70 -0.61 -8.30 -3.46
C GLU A 70 -0.08 -9.66 -3.92
N THR A 71 -0.67 -10.27 -4.96
CA THR A 71 -0.14 -11.52 -5.55
C THR A 71 1.26 -11.31 -6.14
N GLY A 72 1.49 -10.20 -6.85
CA GLY A 72 2.82 -9.85 -7.34
C GLY A 72 3.85 -9.73 -6.22
N MET A 73 3.50 -9.03 -5.14
CA MET A 73 4.34 -8.94 -3.95
C MET A 73 4.54 -10.28 -3.26
N ALA A 74 3.55 -11.18 -3.28
CA ALA A 74 3.67 -12.52 -2.73
C ALA A 74 4.74 -13.33 -3.45
N VAL A 75 4.67 -13.32 -4.78
CA VAL A 75 5.66 -13.97 -5.64
C VAL A 75 7.05 -13.37 -5.42
N GLY A 76 7.16 -12.03 -5.42
CA GLY A 76 8.43 -11.34 -5.22
C GLY A 76 9.08 -11.66 -3.86
N GLY A 77 8.31 -11.55 -2.78
CA GLY A 77 8.76 -11.87 -1.42
C GLY A 77 9.15 -13.34 -1.26
N TYR A 78 8.34 -14.26 -1.77
CA TYR A 78 8.62 -15.69 -1.74
C TYR A 78 9.96 -16.01 -2.42
N ARG A 79 10.17 -15.48 -3.63
CA ARG A 79 11.41 -15.71 -4.39
C ARG A 79 12.64 -15.18 -3.67
N LEU A 80 12.56 -13.98 -3.10
CA LEU A 80 13.67 -13.39 -2.34
C LEU A 80 13.96 -14.14 -1.04
N LEU A 81 12.93 -14.62 -0.33
CA LEU A 81 13.10 -15.45 0.88
C LEU A 81 13.75 -16.81 0.55
N ARG A 82 13.54 -17.34 -0.65
CA ARG A 82 14.18 -18.58 -1.14
C ARG A 82 15.64 -18.39 -1.56
N ARG A 83 16.10 -17.16 -1.80
CA ARG A 83 17.51 -16.87 -2.10
C ARG A 83 18.41 -17.08 -0.87
N MET A 84 19.66 -17.42 -1.13
CA MET A 84 20.71 -17.49 -0.10
C MET A 84 20.80 -16.15 0.66
N PRO A 85 21.07 -16.17 1.97
CA PRO A 85 21.25 -14.94 2.74
C PRO A 85 22.41 -14.10 2.20
N SER A 86 22.14 -12.84 1.87
CA SER A 86 23.15 -11.84 1.52
C SER A 86 22.69 -10.46 2.00
N PRO A 87 23.60 -9.48 2.16
CA PRO A 87 23.23 -8.10 2.50
C PRO A 87 22.21 -7.49 1.53
N GLU A 88 22.40 -7.71 0.22
CA GLU A 88 21.50 -7.21 -0.83
C GLU A 88 20.13 -7.86 -0.73
N ARG A 89 20.08 -9.17 -0.45
CA ARG A 89 18.84 -9.91 -0.27
C ARG A 89 18.07 -9.41 0.95
N ASN A 90 18.77 -9.10 2.03
CA ASN A 90 18.15 -8.51 3.21
C ASN A 90 17.64 -7.10 2.91
N ALA A 91 18.40 -6.27 2.17
CA ALA A 91 17.93 -4.95 1.75
C ALA A 91 16.66 -5.03 0.88
N ALA A 92 16.62 -5.96 -0.09
CA ALA A 92 15.43 -6.18 -0.93
C ALA A 92 14.20 -6.61 -0.11
N LEU A 93 14.39 -7.48 0.89
CA LEU A 93 13.31 -7.91 1.78
C LEU A 93 12.86 -6.82 2.75
N THR A 94 13.77 -6.00 3.26
CA THR A 94 13.42 -4.83 4.08
C THR A 94 12.58 -3.85 3.29
N LEU A 95 12.93 -3.59 2.02
CA LEU A 95 12.14 -2.73 1.13
C LEU A 95 10.79 -3.36 0.81
N TRP A 96 10.74 -4.65 0.49
CA TRP A 96 9.49 -5.39 0.26
C TRP A 96 8.54 -5.30 1.47
N LEU A 97 9.06 -5.55 2.68
CA LEU A 97 8.30 -5.47 3.92
C LEU A 97 7.87 -4.03 4.20
N GLY A 98 8.77 -3.07 4.02
CA GLY A 98 8.50 -1.64 4.21
C GLY A 98 7.38 -1.15 3.30
N THR A 99 7.47 -1.42 1.99
CA THR A 99 6.42 -1.06 1.03
C THR A 99 5.07 -1.67 1.42
N SER A 100 5.04 -2.93 1.88
CA SER A 100 3.80 -3.59 2.32
C SER A 100 3.24 -2.98 3.61
N ALA A 101 4.09 -2.74 4.62
CA ALA A 101 3.69 -2.18 5.90
C ALA A 101 3.16 -0.73 5.79
N MET A 102 3.72 0.06 4.88
CA MET A 102 3.32 1.44 4.67
C MET A 102 1.89 1.58 4.12
N ILE A 103 1.31 0.55 3.48
CA ILE A 103 -0.08 0.55 2.97
C ILE A 103 -1.07 0.81 4.10
N GLY A 104 -0.90 0.15 5.25
CA GLY A 104 -1.75 0.34 6.42
C GLY A 104 -1.68 1.78 6.96
N GLY A 105 -0.48 2.35 7.05
CA GLY A 105 -0.29 3.72 7.49
C GLY A 105 -0.89 4.75 6.52
N TRP A 106 -0.77 4.52 5.23
CA TRP A 106 -1.34 5.42 4.21
C TRP A 106 -2.87 5.40 4.20
N THR A 107 -3.49 4.22 4.25
CA THR A 107 -4.97 4.11 4.27
C THR A 107 -5.58 4.79 5.50
N GLU A 108 -4.93 4.65 6.65
CA GLU A 108 -5.26 5.36 7.89
C GLU A 108 -5.18 6.90 7.72
N LEU A 109 -4.09 7.41 7.16
CA LEU A 109 -3.91 8.85 6.91
C LEU A 109 -4.96 9.40 5.95
N PHE A 110 -5.23 8.69 4.85
CA PHE A 110 -6.14 9.16 3.81
C PHE A 110 -7.61 9.03 4.22
N PHE A 111 -8.05 7.83 4.58
CA PHE A 111 -9.47 7.53 4.78
C PHE A 111 -9.97 7.82 6.18
N ARG A 112 -9.17 7.56 7.23
CA ARG A 112 -9.64 7.75 8.62
C ARG A 112 -9.37 9.16 9.12
N ARG A 113 -8.17 9.68 8.87
CA ARG A 113 -7.74 11.01 9.35
C ARG A 113 -8.04 12.14 8.38
N HIS A 114 -8.50 11.82 7.16
CA HIS A 114 -8.78 12.79 6.10
C HIS A 114 -7.59 13.73 5.80
N ALA A 115 -6.36 13.29 6.09
CA ALA A 115 -5.17 14.11 6.01
C ALA A 115 -4.58 14.06 4.60
N LEU A 116 -5.20 14.79 3.66
CA LEU A 116 -4.87 14.73 2.22
C LEU A 116 -3.42 15.15 1.91
N GLY A 117 -2.89 16.13 2.65
CA GLY A 117 -1.48 16.54 2.56
C GLY A 117 -0.51 15.41 2.95
N PRO A 118 -0.52 14.97 4.24
CA PRO A 118 0.33 13.88 4.72
C PRO A 118 0.17 12.57 3.94
N SER A 119 -1.06 12.19 3.56
CA SER A 119 -1.29 10.99 2.75
C SER A 119 -0.66 11.06 1.37
N THR A 120 -0.60 12.24 0.74
CA THR A 120 0.13 12.44 -0.53
C THR A 120 1.63 12.20 -0.35
N VAL A 121 2.23 12.71 0.74
CA VAL A 121 3.65 12.51 1.05
C VAL A 121 3.93 11.04 1.33
N ALA A 122 3.06 10.37 2.11
CA ALA A 122 3.17 8.95 2.38
C ALA A 122 3.09 8.11 1.09
N ALA A 123 2.17 8.42 0.16
CA ALA A 123 2.09 7.75 -1.14
C ALA A 123 3.38 7.92 -1.96
N ALA A 124 3.95 9.13 -1.98
CA ALA A 124 5.21 9.40 -2.67
C ALA A 124 6.37 8.60 -2.05
N ALA A 125 6.45 8.53 -0.72
CA ALA A 125 7.45 7.73 -0.02
C ALA A 125 7.29 6.23 -0.32
N MET A 126 6.06 5.71 -0.32
CA MET A 126 5.76 4.32 -0.71
C MET A 126 6.18 4.03 -2.14
N SER A 127 5.93 4.96 -3.06
CA SER A 127 6.34 4.85 -4.46
C SER A 127 7.86 4.76 -4.59
N GLY A 128 8.58 5.62 -3.86
CA GLY A 128 10.05 5.58 -3.80
C GLY A 128 10.57 4.26 -3.23
N ALA A 129 9.95 3.75 -2.15
CA ALA A 129 10.28 2.44 -1.59
C ALA A 129 10.02 1.29 -2.58
N GLY A 130 8.93 1.35 -3.35
CA GLY A 130 8.63 0.39 -4.42
C GLY A 130 9.68 0.41 -5.54
N VAL A 131 10.10 1.59 -5.98
CA VAL A 131 11.19 1.74 -6.97
C VAL A 131 12.49 1.16 -6.44
N ALA A 132 12.84 1.48 -5.19
CA ALA A 132 14.04 0.95 -4.54
C ALA A 132 13.97 -0.57 -4.39
N TYR A 133 12.80 -1.13 -4.05
CA TYR A 133 12.56 -2.57 -4.00
C TYR A 133 12.84 -3.21 -5.35
N VAL A 134 12.21 -2.71 -6.43
CA VAL A 134 12.38 -3.24 -7.79
C VAL A 134 13.84 -3.17 -8.22
N ALA A 135 14.52 -2.04 -8.01
CA ALA A 135 15.91 -1.85 -8.38
C ALA A 135 16.84 -2.83 -7.64
N THR A 136 16.62 -3.02 -6.33
CA THR A 136 17.42 -3.95 -5.51
C THR A 136 17.14 -5.40 -5.89
N ALA A 137 15.85 -5.74 -6.08
CA ALA A 137 15.44 -7.07 -6.52
C ALA A 137 15.98 -7.40 -7.92
N ALA A 138 16.08 -6.45 -8.84
CA ALA A 138 16.56 -6.70 -10.20
C ALA A 138 18.02 -7.19 -10.26
N ARG A 139 18.83 -6.81 -9.25
CA ARG A 139 20.22 -7.26 -9.09
C ARG A 139 20.31 -8.70 -8.56
N LEU A 140 19.24 -9.19 -7.94
CA LEU A 140 19.19 -10.50 -7.29
C LEU A 140 18.35 -11.48 -8.09
N ASP A 141 17.11 -11.16 -8.39
CA ASP A 141 16.12 -12.04 -9.01
C ASP A 141 15.20 -11.19 -9.91
N ARG A 142 15.46 -11.24 -11.23
CA ARG A 142 14.68 -10.48 -12.22
C ARG A 142 13.18 -10.78 -12.15
N PRO A 143 12.72 -12.04 -12.06
CA PRO A 143 11.28 -12.29 -11.89
C PRO A 143 10.68 -11.67 -10.62
N ALA A 144 11.41 -11.63 -9.49
CA ALA A 144 10.94 -10.95 -8.29
C ALA A 144 10.81 -9.43 -8.51
N ALA A 145 11.75 -8.82 -9.23
CA ALA A 145 11.68 -7.41 -9.60
C ALA A 145 10.49 -7.11 -10.52
N LEU A 146 10.28 -7.95 -11.54
CA LEU A 146 9.15 -7.83 -12.48
C LEU A 146 7.80 -7.96 -11.75
N ALA A 147 7.71 -8.87 -10.78
CA ALA A 147 6.51 -9.04 -9.96
C ALA A 147 6.19 -7.80 -9.09
N GLY A 148 7.20 -6.97 -8.78
CA GLY A 148 7.06 -5.70 -8.06
C GLY A 148 6.68 -4.49 -8.92
N LEU A 149 6.83 -4.59 -10.25
CA LEU A 149 6.52 -3.47 -11.16
C LEU A 149 5.06 -3.03 -11.10
N PRO A 150 4.05 -3.94 -11.12
CA PRO A 150 2.65 -3.54 -11.06
C PRO A 150 2.32 -2.70 -9.81
N LEU A 151 2.78 -3.12 -8.62
CA LEU A 151 2.55 -2.37 -7.39
C LEU A 151 3.24 -1.00 -7.46
N THR A 152 4.49 -0.97 -7.90
CA THR A 152 5.27 0.28 -7.97
C THR A 152 4.63 1.29 -8.92
N ALA A 153 4.16 0.84 -10.08
CA ALA A 153 3.43 1.68 -11.02
C ALA A 153 2.11 2.19 -10.43
N TRP A 154 1.37 1.32 -9.74
CA TRP A 154 0.13 1.69 -9.05
C TRP A 154 0.37 2.72 -7.94
N LEU A 155 1.44 2.59 -7.15
CA LEU A 155 1.79 3.56 -6.12
C LEU A 155 2.14 4.93 -6.72
N GLY A 156 2.86 4.95 -7.84
CA GLY A 156 3.13 6.18 -8.59
C GLY A 156 1.83 6.86 -9.05
N PHE A 157 0.91 6.08 -9.61
CA PHE A 157 -0.43 6.56 -9.97
C PHE A 157 -1.21 7.07 -8.75
N ALA A 158 -1.23 6.32 -7.65
CA ALA A 158 -1.90 6.68 -6.40
C ALA A 158 -1.35 7.99 -5.81
N THR A 159 -0.05 8.25 -5.98
CA THR A 159 0.58 9.52 -5.59
C THR A 159 0.05 10.69 -6.40
N VAL A 160 -0.02 10.55 -7.73
CA VAL A 160 -0.60 11.56 -8.63
C VAL A 160 -2.07 11.79 -8.31
N LEU A 161 -2.81 10.72 -8.03
CA LEU A 161 -4.22 10.77 -7.65
C LEU A 161 -4.41 11.50 -6.31
N ALA A 162 -3.68 11.11 -5.26
CA ALA A 162 -3.75 11.72 -3.94
C ALA A 162 -3.44 13.22 -3.99
N ASN A 163 -2.41 13.61 -4.74
CA ASN A 163 -2.10 15.01 -4.97
C ASN A 163 -3.23 15.72 -5.74
N GLY A 164 -3.80 15.08 -6.76
CA GLY A 164 -4.93 15.60 -7.52
C GLY A 164 -6.17 15.86 -6.68
N VAL A 165 -6.48 14.96 -5.75
CA VAL A 165 -7.54 15.10 -4.74
C VAL A 165 -7.20 16.23 -3.78
N ARG A 166 -6.00 16.22 -3.17
CA ARG A 166 -5.54 17.29 -2.27
C ARG A 166 -5.70 18.67 -2.90
N ARG A 167 -5.18 18.89 -4.11
CA ARG A 167 -5.24 20.20 -4.80
C ARG A 167 -6.67 20.71 -4.99
N ARG A 168 -7.62 19.82 -5.26
CA ARG A 168 -9.04 20.16 -5.49
C ARG A 168 -9.82 20.43 -4.20
N ASN A 169 -9.28 20.02 -3.05
CA ASN A 169 -9.95 20.09 -1.75
C ASN A 169 -9.13 20.89 -0.70
N ARG A 170 -8.08 21.62 -1.11
CA ARG A 170 -7.19 22.43 -0.24
C ARG A 170 -7.90 23.51 0.61
N GLY A 171 -9.12 23.91 0.23
CA GLY A 171 -9.97 24.83 1.01
C GLY A 171 -10.77 24.16 2.12
N ALA A 172 -10.91 22.83 2.12
CA ALA A 172 -11.56 22.06 3.17
C ALA A 172 -10.58 21.65 4.29
N ASP A 173 -9.27 21.63 4.02
CA ASP A 173 -8.22 21.28 4.99
C ASP A 173 -7.83 22.45 5.93
N GLN A 174 -8.18 23.69 5.60
CA GLN A 174 -7.69 24.90 6.29
C GLN A 174 -8.73 25.65 7.14
N GLY A 175 -9.97 25.17 7.18
CA GLY A 175 -11.04 25.76 7.98
C GLY A 175 -11.92 24.70 8.61
N SER A 176 -11.74 24.51 9.91
CA SER A 176 -12.66 23.79 10.81
C SER A 176 -12.74 22.27 10.64
N GLY A 177 -12.81 21.56 11.77
CA GLY A 177 -12.93 20.12 11.81
C GLY A 177 -14.11 19.62 10.98
N GLY A 178 -13.83 18.64 10.11
CA GLY A 178 -14.83 17.88 9.37
C GLY A 178 -15.49 18.66 8.24
N ILE A 179 -15.80 17.95 7.16
CA ILE A 179 -16.86 18.37 6.25
C ILE A 179 -18.07 18.69 7.13
N ALA A 180 -18.43 19.97 7.27
CA ALA A 180 -19.62 20.38 7.99
C ALA A 180 -20.81 19.61 7.40
N LEU A 181 -21.34 18.66 8.17
CA LEU A 181 -22.61 18.03 7.82
C LEU A 181 -23.65 19.15 7.77
N PRO A 182 -24.58 19.12 6.79
CA PRO A 182 -25.68 20.07 6.77
C PRO A 182 -26.39 19.98 8.13
N ARG A 183 -26.43 21.12 8.83
CA ARG A 183 -27.11 21.27 10.13
C ARG A 183 -28.55 20.81 9.91
N LYS A 184 -28.98 19.73 10.58
CA LYS A 184 -30.40 19.36 10.58
C LYS A 184 -31.17 20.58 11.05
N LEU A 185 -32.07 21.08 10.22
CA LEU A 185 -33.08 22.05 10.62
C LEU A 185 -33.87 21.38 11.75
N SER A 186 -33.72 21.89 12.98
CA SER A 186 -34.64 21.57 14.05
C SER A 186 -36.05 22.01 13.60
N PRO A 187 -37.10 21.22 13.85
CA PRO A 187 -38.45 21.71 13.66
C PRO A 187 -38.66 22.85 14.65
N GLU A 188 -39.08 24.00 14.14
CA GLU A 188 -39.57 25.10 14.97
C GLU A 188 -40.76 24.60 15.80
N SER A 189 -40.75 24.93 17.09
CA SER A 189 -41.91 24.90 17.98
C SER A 189 -41.88 26.14 18.86
#